data_AF-A0A1R3V371-F1
#
_entry.id   AF-A0A1R3V371-F1
#
_cell.length_a   1.000
_cell.length_b   1.000
_cell.length_c   1.000
_cell.angle_alpha   90.00
_cell.angle_beta   90.00
_cell.angle_gamma   90.00
#
_symmetry.space_group_name_H-M   'P 1'
#
loop_
_entity.id
_entity.type
_entity.pdbx_description
1 polymer ?
#
loop_
_entity_poly.entity_id
_entity_poly.type
_entity_poly.pdbx_seq_one_letter_code
_entity_poly.pdbx_strand_id
1 'polypeptide(L)'
;MNILASILIAIVAGVVLIITKAISVAKMINEGNYSFARFGLIAAFWAALTIPSLGSSCGPIGCTYGLHFGWVLELIQVAMPSNAIFFVMGGYAILSVYFFSHALGWIFYLLRAFARPVSR
;
A
#
# COMPACT_ATOMS: atom_id res chain seq x y z
N MET A 1 23.25 -2.61 13.05
CA MET A 1 22.36 -3.52 12.28
C MET A 1 22.77 -3.45 10.82
N ASN A 2 22.94 -4.60 10.14
CA ASN A 2 23.19 -4.61 8.70
C ASN A 2 21.98 -4.05 7.95
N ILE A 3 22.23 -3.25 6.91
CA ILE A 3 21.19 -2.63 6.07
C ILE A 3 20.22 -3.70 5.54
N LEU A 4 20.75 -4.84 5.11
CA LEU A 4 19.98 -5.99 4.65
C LEU A 4 19.00 -6.53 5.71
N ALA A 5 19.44 -6.64 6.96
CA ALA A 5 18.59 -7.11 8.05
C ALA A 5 17.45 -6.11 8.35
N SER A 6 17.73 -4.81 8.24
CA SER A 6 16.72 -3.76 8.44
C SER A 6 15.65 -3.79 7.33
N ILE A 7 16.06 -4.01 6.08
CA ILE A 7 15.16 -4.17 4.93
C ILE A 7 14.28 -5.41 5.11
N LEU A 8 14.87 -6.56 5.48
CA LEU A 8 14.12 -7.79 5.73
C LEU A 8 13.06 -7.61 6.83
N ILE A 9 13.43 -6.97 7.94
CA ILE A 9 12.50 -6.68 9.03
C ILE A 9 11.36 -5.77 8.55
N ALA A 10 11.67 -4.73 7.76
CA ALA A 10 10.66 -3.83 7.21
C ALA A 10 9.67 -4.54 6.28
N ILE A 11 10.16 -5.46 5.44
CA ILE A 11 9.31 -6.28 4.56
C ILE A 11 8.40 -7.18 5.39
N VAL A 12 8.96 -7.91 6.37
CA VAL A 12 8.19 -8.79 7.24
C VAL A 12 7.12 -8.01 8.00
N ALA A 13 7.48 -6.86 8.58
CA ALA A 13 6.54 -5.98 9.27
C ALA A 13 5.43 -5.50 8.34
N GLY A 14 5.76 -5.09 7.11
CA GLY A 14 4.79 -4.69 6.09
C GLY A 14 3.80 -5.81 5.75
N VAL A 15 4.30 -7.03 5.53
CA VAL A 15 3.46 -8.20 5.24
C VAL A 15 2.54 -8.53 6.40
N VAL A 16 3.05 -8.54 7.64
CA VAL A 16 2.23 -8.80 8.83
C VAL A 16 1.13 -7.75 8.97
N LEU A 17 1.46 -6.46 8.81
CA LEU A 17 0.48 -5.37 8.86
C LEU A 17 -0.60 -5.52 7.79
N ILE A 18 -0.23 -5.90 6.57
CA ILE A 18 -1.17 -6.15 5.48
C ILE A 18 -2.14 -7.27 5.85
N ILE A 19 -1.62 -8.41 6.33
CA ILE A 19 -2.44 -9.59 6.67
C ILE A 19 -3.39 -9.27 7.83
N THR A 20 -2.86 -8.72 8.93
CA THR A 20 -3.67 -8.39 10.12
C THR A 20 -4.80 -7.42 9.77
N LYS A 21 -4.49 -6.40 8.96
CA LYS A 21 -5.50 -5.42 8.54
C LYS A 21 -6.46 -5.99 7.50
N ALA A 22 -6.02 -6.88 6.62
CA ALA A 22 -6.91 -7.57 5.67
C ALA A 22 -7.97 -8.42 6.38
N ILE A 23 -7.60 -9.11 7.46
CA ILE A 23 -8.55 -9.85 8.30
C ILE A 23 -9.58 -8.90 8.92
N SER A 24 -9.13 -7.75 9.45
CA SER A 24 -10.02 -6.72 9.98
C SER A 24 -10.96 -6.16 8.91
N VAL A 25 -10.48 -5.94 7.69
CA VAL A 25 -11.30 -5.51 6.55
C VAL A 25 -12.35 -6.56 6.19
N ALA A 26 -11.96 -7.83 6.06
CA ALA A 26 -12.89 -8.92 5.76
C ALA A 26 -13.99 -9.04 6.83
N LYS A 27 -13.63 -8.84 8.11
CA LYS A 27 -14.59 -8.78 9.22
C LYS A 27 -15.54 -7.59 9.08
N MET A 28 -15.04 -6.38 8.81
CA MET A 28 -15.88 -5.18 8.60
C MET A 28 -16.84 -5.35 7.42
N ILE A 29 -16.42 -6.00 6.34
CA ILE A 29 -17.28 -6.29 5.18
C ILE A 29 -18.42 -7.22 5.61
N ASN A 30 -18.10 -8.30 6.34
CA ASN A 30 -19.09 -9.25 6.83
C ASN A 30 -20.07 -8.63 7.86
N GLU A 31 -19.62 -7.64 8.63
CA GLU A 31 -20.44 -6.90 9.59
C GLU A 31 -21.24 -5.75 8.95
N GLY A 32 -21.08 -5.50 7.64
CA GLY A 32 -21.76 -4.41 6.93
C GLY A 32 -21.24 -3.01 7.29
N ASN A 33 -20.18 -2.89 8.09
CA ASN A 33 -19.59 -1.62 8.52
C ASN A 33 -18.42 -1.18 7.60
N TYR A 34 -18.34 -1.75 6.40
CA TYR A 34 -17.28 -1.44 5.45
C TYR A 34 -17.67 -0.25 4.55
N SER A 35 -16.84 0.79 4.56
CA SER A 35 -17.04 1.95 3.69
C SER A 35 -16.30 1.79 2.36
N PHE A 36 -17.07 1.63 1.28
CA PHE A 36 -16.55 1.64 -0.09
C PHE A 36 -15.96 2.99 -0.48
N ALA A 37 -16.53 4.10 0.00
CA ALA A 37 -16.02 5.44 -0.27
C ALA A 37 -14.59 5.60 0.27
N ARG A 38 -14.32 5.10 1.48
CA ARG A 38 -12.98 5.12 2.06
C ARG A 38 -11.98 4.31 1.24
N PHE A 39 -12.39 3.14 0.74
CA PHE A 39 -11.55 2.35 -0.14
C PHE A 39 -11.30 3.04 -1.48
N GLY A 40 -12.34 3.63 -2.08
CA GLY A 40 -12.22 4.40 -3.32
C GLY A 40 -11.22 5.54 -3.19
N LEU A 41 -11.23 6.27 -2.07
CA LEU A 41 -10.23 7.30 -1.79
C LEU A 41 -8.83 6.72 -1.67
N ILE A 42 -8.64 5.65 -0.87
CA ILE A 42 -7.33 5.00 -0.72
C ILE A 42 -6.81 4.51 -2.07
N ALA A 43 -7.65 3.87 -2.87
CA ALA A 43 -7.30 3.36 -4.20
C ALA A 43 -6.98 4.49 -5.18
N ALA A 44 -7.76 5.59 -5.16
CA ALA A 44 -7.50 6.75 -6.00
C ALA A 44 -6.16 7.43 -5.65
N PHE A 45 -5.89 7.64 -4.35
CA PHE A 45 -4.61 8.20 -3.91
C PHE A 45 -3.45 7.27 -4.26
N TRP A 46 -3.61 5.96 -4.05
CA TRP A 46 -2.58 4.99 -4.40
C TRP A 46 -2.33 4.97 -5.91
N ALA A 47 -3.38 4.93 -6.73
CA ALA A 47 -3.27 4.94 -8.19
C ALA A 47 -2.66 6.25 -8.72
N ALA A 48 -3.06 7.41 -8.17
CA ALA A 48 -2.50 8.70 -8.54
C ALA A 48 -1.01 8.80 -8.22
N LEU A 49 -0.54 8.10 -7.18
CA LEU A 49 0.89 8.03 -6.85
C LEU A 49 1.63 6.96 -7.67
N THR A 50 1.00 5.83 -7.96
CA THR A 50 1.66 4.68 -8.61
C THR A 50 1.65 4.75 -10.13
N ILE A 51 0.54 5.17 -10.76
CA ILE A 51 0.41 5.16 -12.22
C ILE A 51 1.41 6.09 -12.90
N PRO A 52 1.57 7.37 -12.49
CA PRO A 52 2.56 8.24 -13.10
C PRO A 52 3.99 7.79 -12.77
N SER A 53 4.17 7.08 -11.66
CA SER A 53 5.46 6.48 -11.29
C SER A 53 5.90 5.45 -12.33
N LEU A 54 4.99 4.60 -12.84
CA LEU A 54 5.32 3.59 -13.87
C LEU A 54 5.88 4.19 -15.17
N GLY A 55 5.49 5.42 -15.52
CA GLY A 55 5.96 6.12 -16.72
C GLY A 55 7.16 7.04 -16.49
N SER A 56 7.62 7.21 -15.24
CA SER A 56 8.67 8.17 -14.92
C SER A 56 10.07 7.55 -14.97
N SER A 57 11.03 8.33 -15.46
CA SER A 57 12.46 8.02 -15.40
C SER A 57 12.88 7.83 -13.95
N CYS A 58 13.63 6.77 -13.63
CA CYS A 58 14.06 6.53 -12.26
C CYS A 58 15.16 7.54 -11.88
N GLY A 59 15.01 8.22 -10.74
CA GLY A 59 16.07 9.02 -10.14
C GLY A 59 17.13 8.13 -9.47
N PRO A 60 18.31 8.65 -9.07
CA PRO A 60 19.43 7.84 -8.54
C PRO A 60 19.04 6.91 -7.37
N ILE A 61 18.17 7.38 -6.48
CA ILE A 61 17.65 6.60 -5.34
C ILE A 61 16.54 5.64 -5.80
N GLY A 62 15.67 6.09 -6.70
CA GLY A 62 14.56 5.31 -7.24
C GLY A 62 15.01 4.09 -8.03
N CYS A 63 16.05 4.21 -8.87
CA CYS A 63 16.59 3.07 -9.63
C CYS A 63 17.23 2.03 -8.70
N THR A 64 17.86 2.46 -7.61
CA THR A 64 18.55 1.56 -6.66
C THR A 64 17.58 0.63 -5.92
N TYR A 65 16.35 1.10 -5.69
CA TYR A 65 15.31 0.35 -4.98
C TYR A 65 14.14 -0.10 -5.89
N GLY A 66 14.26 0.03 -7.21
CA GLY A 66 13.24 -0.39 -8.19
C GLY A 66 11.95 0.45 -8.15
N LEU A 67 12.01 1.65 -7.58
CA LEU A 67 10.87 2.53 -7.39
C LEU A 67 10.99 3.74 -8.30
N HIS A 68 10.19 3.76 -9.36
CA HIS A 68 10.13 4.86 -10.33
C HIS A 68 9.37 6.06 -9.77
N PHE A 69 9.85 6.70 -8.70
CA PHE A 69 9.22 7.92 -8.13
C PHE A 69 9.76 9.22 -8.74
N GLY A 70 10.28 9.20 -9.98
CA GLY A 70 10.99 10.35 -10.56
C GLY A 70 10.17 11.65 -10.47
N TRP A 71 8.90 11.60 -10.87
CA TRP A 71 8.00 12.75 -10.87
C TRP A 71 7.66 13.28 -9.46
N VAL A 72 7.54 12.40 -8.47
CA VAL A 72 7.28 12.79 -7.07
C VAL A 72 8.54 13.42 -6.47
N LEU A 73 9.71 12.86 -6.77
CA LEU A 73 10.99 13.37 -6.30
C LEU A 73 11.26 14.78 -6.83
N GLU A 74 11.01 15.02 -8.12
CA GLU A 74 11.17 16.34 -8.74
C GLU A 74 10.27 17.38 -8.08
N LEU A 75 9.00 17.04 -7.82
CA LEU A 75 8.06 17.95 -7.15
C LEU A 75 8.50 18.29 -5.71
N ILE A 76 9.01 17.28 -4.98
CA ILE A 76 9.45 17.43 -3.58
C ILE A 76 10.75 18.23 -3.51
N GLN A 77 11.71 17.97 -4.39
CA GLN A 77 12.99 18.68 -4.38
C GLN A 77 12.83 20.17 -4.72
N VAL A 78 11.85 20.52 -5.54
CA VAL A 78 11.54 21.91 -5.89
C VAL A 78 10.85 22.64 -4.73
N ALA A 79 9.99 21.95 -3.97
CA ALA A 79 9.09 22.60 -3.01
C ALA A 79 9.43 22.34 -1.53
N MET A 80 10.28 21.37 -1.21
CA MET A 80 10.46 20.89 0.17
C MET A 80 11.92 20.56 0.52
N PRO A 81 12.27 20.63 1.82
CA PRO A 81 13.57 20.20 2.32
C PRO A 81 13.80 18.69 2.10
N SER A 82 15.07 18.28 1.96
CA SER A 82 15.48 16.91 1.61
C SER A 82 14.99 15.82 2.57
N ASN A 83 14.69 16.16 3.83
CA ASN A 83 14.09 15.25 4.80
C ASN A 83 12.62 14.89 4.49
N ALA A 84 11.92 15.69 3.68
CA ALA A 84 10.54 15.42 3.25
C ALA A 84 10.44 14.14 2.41
N ILE A 85 11.52 13.73 1.75
CA ILE A 85 11.57 12.50 0.96
C ILE A 85 11.24 11.27 1.82
N PHE A 86 11.74 11.22 3.06
CA PHE A 86 11.45 10.11 3.98
C PHE A 86 9.97 10.07 4.37
N PHE A 87 9.35 11.23 4.57
CA PHE A 87 7.91 11.32 4.86
C PHE A 87 7.06 10.86 3.68
N VAL A 88 7.46 11.18 2.45
CA VAL A 88 6.73 10.73 1.26
C VAL A 88 6.91 9.24 1.04
N MET A 89 8.12 8.70 1.16
CA MET A 89 8.35 7.26 1.04
C MET A 89 7.61 6.47 2.14
N GLY A 90 7.65 6.95 3.39
CA GLY A 90 6.92 6.37 4.51
C GLY A 90 5.39 6.46 4.32
N GLY A 91 4.90 7.61 3.87
CA GLY A 91 3.49 7.83 3.57
C GLY A 91 3.00 6.90 2.46
N TYR A 92 3.78 6.74 1.39
CA TYR A 92 3.48 5.80 0.31
C TYR A 92 3.51 4.35 0.79
N ALA A 93 4.46 3.97 1.64
CA ALA A 93 4.50 2.63 2.23
C ALA A 93 3.25 2.34 3.06
N ILE A 94 2.83 3.30 3.90
CA ILE A 94 1.58 3.20 4.67
C ILE A 94 0.39 3.07 3.72
N LEU A 95 0.27 3.97 2.73
CA LEU A 95 -0.82 3.94 1.77
C LEU A 95 -0.91 2.61 1.02
N SER A 96 0.24 2.03 0.65
CA SER A 96 0.34 0.71 0.03
C SER A 96 -0.13 -0.39 0.97
N VAL A 97 0.28 -0.37 2.24
CA VAL A 97 -0.24 -1.30 3.26
C VAL A 97 -1.75 -1.20 3.33
N TYR A 98 -2.32 0.00 3.38
CA TYR A 98 -3.78 0.20 3.39
C TYR A 98 -4.43 -0.38 2.12
N PHE A 99 -3.94 -0.02 0.94
CA PHE A 99 -4.48 -0.50 -0.33
C PHE A 99 -4.48 -2.03 -0.41
N PHE A 100 -3.33 -2.67 -0.19
CA PHE A 100 -3.19 -4.13 -0.25
C PHE A 100 -4.00 -4.84 0.83
N SER A 101 -4.11 -4.27 2.04
CA SER A 101 -4.97 -4.82 3.09
C SER A 101 -6.42 -4.84 2.67
N HIS A 102 -6.90 -3.77 2.05
CA HIS A 102 -8.27 -3.70 1.56
C HIS A 102 -8.50 -4.70 0.43
N ALA A 103 -7.63 -4.74 -0.58
CA ALA A 103 -7.71 -5.70 -1.68
C ALA A 103 -7.68 -7.16 -1.19
N LEU A 104 -6.78 -7.48 -0.26
CA LEU A 104 -6.68 -8.82 0.31
C LEU A 104 -7.89 -9.16 1.20
N GLY A 105 -8.42 -8.19 1.95
CA GLY A 105 -9.64 -8.35 2.74
C GLY A 105 -10.87 -8.65 1.88
N TRP A 106 -10.97 -8.05 0.69
CA TRP A 106 -11.96 -8.40 -0.32
C TRP A 106 -11.81 -9.84 -0.80
N ILE A 107 -10.59 -10.26 -1.11
CA ILE A 107 -10.31 -11.64 -1.54
C ILE A 107 -10.71 -12.63 -0.45
N PHE A 108 -10.33 -12.39 0.81
CA PHE A 108 -10.71 -13.26 1.94
C PHE A 108 -12.23 -13.34 2.15
N TYR A 109 -12.92 -12.20 2.03
CA TYR A 109 -14.38 -12.17 2.10
C TYR A 109 -15.01 -13.01 0.97
N LEU A 110 -14.57 -12.82 -0.27
CA LEU A 110 -15.07 -13.56 -1.43
C LEU A 110 -14.80 -15.06 -1.30
N LEU A 111 -13.57 -15.46 -0.96
CA LEU A 111 -13.21 -16.86 -0.73
C LEU A 111 -14.12 -17.51 0.32
N ARG A 112 -14.41 -16.80 1.41
CA ARG A 112 -15.33 -17.30 2.45
C ARG A 112 -16.77 -17.38 1.98
N ALA A 113 -17.22 -16.46 1.13
CA ALA A 113 -18.55 -16.50 0.54
C ALA A 113 -18.72 -17.71 -0.39
N PHE A 114 -17.72 -18.03 -1.21
CA PHE A 114 -17.75 -19.20 -2.10
C PHE A 114 -17.57 -20.53 -1.36
N ALA A 115 -16.80 -20.55 -0.28
CA ALA A 115 -16.52 -21.76 0.50
C ALA A 115 -17.66 -22.15 1.46
N ARG A 116 -18.69 -21.32 1.65
CA ARG A 116 -19.89 -21.72 2.40
C ARG A 116 -20.81 -22.50 1.45
N PRO A 117 -20.90 -23.83 1.56
CA PRO A 117 -21.92 -24.57 0.82
C PRO A 117 -23.28 -24.01 1.21
N VAL A 118 -24.09 -23.72 0.21
CA VAL A 118 -25.51 -23.43 0.39
C VAL A 118 -26.14 -24.70 0.96
N SER A 119 -26.23 -24.82 2.29
CA SER A 119 -27.14 -25.79 2.90
C SER A 119 -28.55 -25.27 2.65
N ARG A 120 -29.09 -25.62 1.49
CA ARG A 120 -30.53 -25.60 1.24
C ARG A 120 -31.08 -26.98 1.54
#